data_AF-A0A0K1JUN4-F1
#
_entry.id   AF-A0A0K1JUN4-F1
#
_cell.length_a   1.000
_cell.length_b   1.000
_cell.length_c   1.000
_cell.angle_alpha   90.00
_cell.angle_beta   90.00
_cell.angle_gamma   90.00
#
_symmetry.space_group_name_H-M   'P 1'
#
loop_
_entity.id
_entity.type
_entity.pdbx_description
1 polymer ?
#
loop_
_entity_poly.entity_id
_entity_poly.type
_entity_poly.pdbx_seq_one_letter_code
_entity_poly.pdbx_strand_id
1 'polypeptide(L)'
;MLLSASFAHAAIVAYDFTATVGDMTYYAHTSPTGPGPGVAVASSSYAGKLISRGDRVRGHFFYDTALGQFLGIPPALPGAESALYGGPGYARTMAGVKYTVGNDGVRFASVDTPVISVIDNRFVDVVHIVALTANSQSGLQQEVGIDFIDSRHRALNSISLPGEIKPADYTQMAVYNAFTYASRDDALNVKMTIDSLTPSLPVPEPEGYAMLLAGLGLLTVLTRHKVARDVEA
;
A
#
# COMPACT_ATOMS: atom_id res chain seq x y z
N MET A 1 40.54 -6.17 9.73
CA MET A 1 39.58 -5.18 9.19
C MET A 1 38.31 -5.95 8.86
N LEU A 2 37.39 -6.07 9.82
CA LEU A 2 36.10 -6.75 9.62
C LEU A 2 35.18 -5.75 8.92
N LEU A 3 34.80 -6.04 7.67
CA LEU A 3 33.76 -5.32 6.96
C LEU A 3 32.45 -5.50 7.74
N SER A 4 32.03 -4.49 8.47
CA SER A 4 30.65 -4.34 8.91
C SER A 4 29.82 -4.06 7.66
N ALA A 5 29.37 -5.11 6.99
CA ALA A 5 28.30 -4.99 6.02
C ALA A 5 27.08 -4.45 6.79
N SER A 6 26.64 -3.24 6.45
CA SER A 6 25.33 -2.75 6.86
C SER A 6 24.30 -3.69 6.25
N PHE A 7 23.83 -4.66 7.03
CA PHE A 7 22.65 -5.44 6.68
C PHE A 7 21.51 -4.43 6.62
N ALA A 8 21.06 -4.07 5.40
CA ALA A 8 19.78 -3.44 5.23
C ALA A 8 18.76 -4.42 5.80
N HIS A 9 18.25 -4.13 6.99
CA HIS A 9 17.23 -4.95 7.63
C HIS A 9 15.99 -4.85 6.75
N ALA A 10 15.54 -5.99 6.21
CA ALA A 10 14.20 -6.09 5.65
C ALA A 10 13.23 -5.53 6.69
N ALA A 11 12.48 -4.50 6.30
CA ALA A 11 11.57 -3.80 7.19
C ALA A 11 10.21 -3.71 6.52
N ILE A 12 9.19 -4.19 7.23
CA ILE A 12 7.81 -3.85 6.88
C ILE A 12 7.62 -2.39 7.23
N VAL A 13 7.39 -1.56 6.21
CA VAL A 13 6.92 -0.20 6.41
C VAL A 13 5.42 -0.20 6.30
N ALA A 14 4.77 0.51 7.20
CA ALA A 14 3.34 0.50 7.31
C ALA A 14 2.86 1.90 7.70
N TYR A 15 1.74 2.30 7.12
CA TYR A 15 1.17 3.63 7.29
C TYR A 15 -0.32 3.54 7.45
N ASP A 16 -0.84 4.28 8.42
CA ASP A 16 -2.24 4.64 8.47
C ASP A 16 -2.42 5.96 7.72
N PHE A 17 -3.52 6.07 6.97
CA PHE A 17 -3.85 7.29 6.24
C PHE A 17 -5.31 7.70 6.47
N THR A 18 -5.52 9.01 6.37
CA THR A 18 -6.84 9.58 6.14
C THR A 18 -6.88 10.26 4.79
N ALA A 19 -7.97 10.13 4.06
CA ALA A 19 -8.15 10.79 2.78
C ALA A 19 -9.58 11.34 2.66
N THR A 20 -9.79 12.23 1.70
CA THR A 20 -11.10 12.80 1.38
C THR A 20 -11.44 12.51 -0.07
N VAL A 21 -12.65 12.02 -0.34
CA VAL A 21 -13.15 11.80 -1.71
C VAL A 21 -13.27 13.15 -2.41
N GLY A 22 -12.47 13.37 -3.44
CA GLY A 22 -12.46 14.62 -4.20
C GLY A 22 -13.30 14.53 -5.47
N ASP A 23 -12.96 13.58 -6.33
CA ASP A 23 -13.61 13.39 -7.63
C ASP A 23 -14.20 12.00 -7.78
N MET A 24 -15.35 11.95 -8.46
CA MET A 24 -16.00 10.71 -8.84
C MET A 24 -16.43 10.81 -10.29
N THR A 25 -16.12 9.79 -11.07
CA THR A 25 -16.46 9.69 -12.49
C THR A 25 -17.10 8.35 -12.76
N TYR A 26 -18.33 8.38 -13.27
CA TYR A 26 -19.06 7.20 -13.71
C TYR A 26 -18.87 7.03 -15.21
N TYR A 27 -18.50 5.82 -15.64
CA TYR A 27 -18.40 5.43 -17.03
C TYR A 27 -19.53 4.46 -17.31
N ALA A 28 -20.56 4.94 -18.01
CA ALA A 28 -21.65 4.10 -18.47
C ALA A 28 -21.22 3.37 -19.74
N HIS A 29 -21.54 2.08 -19.86
CA HIS A 29 -21.44 1.39 -21.11
C HIS A 29 -22.48 1.94 -22.09
N THR A 30 -22.02 2.58 -23.15
CA THR A 30 -22.90 3.19 -24.17
C THR A 30 -22.70 2.59 -25.55
N SER A 31 -21.73 1.69 -25.73
CA SER A 31 -21.38 1.08 -27.01
C SER A 31 -20.66 -0.26 -26.81
N PRO A 32 -20.91 -1.27 -27.67
CA PRO A 32 -20.19 -2.56 -27.65
C PRO A 32 -18.66 -2.48 -27.86
N THR A 33 -18.11 -1.28 -28.06
CA THR A 33 -16.66 -1.02 -28.23
C THR A 33 -15.96 -0.56 -26.95
N GLY A 34 -16.67 -0.46 -25.82
CA GLY A 34 -16.08 -0.15 -24.52
C GLY A 34 -16.84 0.93 -23.73
N PRO A 35 -16.30 1.38 -22.59
CA PRO A 35 -16.96 2.35 -21.73
C PRO A 35 -17.22 3.67 -22.46
N GLY A 36 -18.41 4.23 -22.26
CA GLY A 36 -18.80 5.54 -22.75
C GLY A 36 -18.01 6.69 -22.12
N PRO A 37 -18.27 7.94 -22.52
CA PRO A 37 -17.61 9.09 -21.92
C PRO A 37 -17.89 9.15 -20.42
N GLY A 38 -16.86 9.42 -19.63
CA GLY A 38 -16.97 9.56 -18.18
C GLY A 38 -17.81 10.78 -17.79
N VAL A 39 -18.75 10.59 -16.87
CA VAL A 39 -19.61 11.65 -16.32
C VAL A 39 -19.20 11.89 -14.87
N ALA A 40 -18.90 13.16 -14.54
CA ALA A 40 -18.65 13.56 -13.18
C ALA A 40 -19.92 13.40 -12.34
N VAL A 41 -19.83 12.69 -11.21
CA VAL A 41 -20.94 12.49 -10.27
C VAL A 41 -20.57 13.05 -8.90
N ALA A 42 -21.56 13.52 -8.15
CA ALA A 42 -21.37 14.00 -6.78
C ALA A 42 -21.41 12.86 -5.74
N SER A 43 -22.17 11.80 -6.05
CA SER A 43 -22.27 10.59 -5.24
C SER A 43 -22.72 9.41 -6.11
N SER A 44 -22.50 8.18 -5.63
CA SER A 44 -22.91 6.95 -6.30
C SER A 44 -23.01 5.78 -5.32
N SER A 45 -24.01 4.92 -5.49
CA SER A 45 -24.15 3.64 -4.77
C SER A 45 -23.62 2.44 -5.55
N TYR A 46 -22.89 2.68 -6.65
CA TYR A 46 -22.39 1.63 -7.55
C TYR A 46 -21.56 0.57 -6.81
N ALA A 47 -20.77 0.97 -5.80
CA ALA A 47 -19.98 0.08 -4.96
C ALA A 47 -20.80 -0.67 -3.88
N GLY A 48 -22.14 -0.74 -4.01
CA GLY A 48 -23.06 -1.36 -3.06
C GLY A 48 -23.40 -0.51 -1.82
N LYS A 49 -22.61 0.51 -1.53
CA LYS A 49 -22.91 1.57 -0.54
C LYS A 49 -22.71 2.93 -1.19
N LEU A 50 -23.42 3.94 -0.66
CA LEU A 50 -23.28 5.31 -1.14
C LEU A 50 -21.87 5.82 -0.81
N ILE A 51 -21.15 6.26 -1.83
CA ILE A 51 -19.94 7.09 -1.74
C ILE A 51 -20.34 8.49 -2.22
N SER A 52 -19.91 9.53 -1.52
CA SER A 52 -20.11 10.93 -1.89
C SER A 52 -18.80 11.71 -1.88
N ARG A 53 -18.70 12.76 -2.70
CA ARG A 53 -17.62 13.74 -2.59
C ARG A 53 -17.64 14.36 -1.19
N GLY A 54 -16.45 14.55 -0.62
CA GLY A 54 -16.27 15.01 0.75
C GLY A 54 -16.32 13.90 1.80
N ASP A 55 -16.65 12.66 1.43
CA ASP A 55 -16.57 11.54 2.36
C ASP A 55 -15.13 11.34 2.84
N ARG A 56 -14.99 11.11 4.14
CA ARG A 56 -13.72 10.76 4.75
C ARG A 56 -13.42 9.28 4.58
N VAL A 57 -12.17 8.99 4.33
CA VAL A 57 -11.62 7.65 4.13
C VAL A 57 -10.55 7.44 5.18
N ARG A 58 -10.55 6.25 5.78
CA ARG A 58 -9.49 5.81 6.69
C ARG A 58 -8.95 4.51 6.16
N GLY A 59 -7.64 4.42 6.04
CA GLY A 59 -7.02 3.21 5.56
C GLY A 59 -5.65 2.97 6.14
N HIS A 60 -5.10 1.87 5.71
CA HIS A 60 -3.82 1.36 6.12
C HIS A 60 -3.20 0.65 4.93
N PHE A 61 -1.93 0.91 4.68
CA PHE A 61 -1.15 0.12 3.73
C PHE A 61 0.20 -0.22 4.32
N PHE A 62 0.79 -1.29 3.82
CA PHE A 62 2.12 -1.73 4.21
C PHE A 62 2.82 -2.41 3.05
N TYR A 63 4.15 -2.45 3.10
CA TYR A 63 4.97 -3.24 2.20
C TYR A 63 6.32 -3.59 2.82
N ASP A 64 6.89 -4.70 2.37
CA ASP A 64 8.25 -5.12 2.69
C ASP A 64 9.26 -4.40 1.81
N THR A 65 10.23 -3.73 2.43
CA THR A 65 11.30 -3.02 1.69
C THR A 65 12.29 -3.98 1.01
N ALA A 66 12.27 -5.27 1.38
CA ALA A 66 13.06 -6.32 0.74
C ALA A 66 12.34 -7.02 -0.41
N LEU A 67 11.19 -6.51 -0.88
CA LEU A 67 10.53 -7.05 -2.06
C LEU A 67 11.50 -7.09 -3.24
N GLY A 68 11.58 -8.26 -3.87
CA GLY A 68 12.36 -8.43 -5.09
C GLY A 68 11.76 -7.62 -6.22
N GLN A 69 12.64 -6.99 -7.01
CA GLN A 69 12.27 -6.48 -8.32
C GLN A 69 12.03 -7.67 -9.25
N PHE A 70 10.83 -7.79 -9.82
CA PHE A 70 10.50 -8.90 -10.73
C PHE A 70 10.46 -8.46 -12.20
N LEU A 71 10.34 -7.16 -12.47
CA LEU A 71 10.39 -6.61 -13.82
C LEU A 71 10.99 -5.20 -13.82
N GLY A 72 12.02 -5.00 -14.63
CA GLY A 72 12.38 -3.65 -15.12
C GLY A 72 11.51 -3.36 -16.32
N ILE A 73 10.59 -2.39 -16.21
CA ILE A 73 9.77 -1.99 -17.35
C ILE A 73 10.57 -0.96 -18.15
N PRO A 74 10.76 -1.16 -19.47
CA PRO A 74 11.34 -0.13 -20.31
C PRO A 74 10.47 1.13 -20.20
N PRO A 75 11.05 2.28 -19.82
CA PRO A 75 10.29 3.52 -19.69
C PRO A 75 9.65 3.91 -21.03
N ALA A 76 8.45 4.47 -20.98
CA ALA A 76 7.81 5.05 -22.18
C ALA A 76 8.53 6.32 -22.68
N LEU A 77 9.40 6.91 -21.85
CA LEU A 77 10.09 8.17 -22.13
C LEU A 77 11.62 7.99 -22.05
N PRO A 78 12.39 8.63 -22.96
CA PRO A 78 13.84 8.60 -22.90
C PRO A 78 14.37 9.18 -21.58
N GLY A 79 15.26 8.42 -20.92
CA GLY A 79 15.91 8.84 -19.67
C GLY A 79 15.07 8.72 -18.41
N ALA A 80 13.89 8.09 -18.49
CA ALA A 80 13.18 7.63 -17.30
C ALA A 80 13.64 6.21 -16.94
N GLU A 81 13.41 5.80 -15.71
CA GLU A 81 13.62 4.43 -15.25
C GLU A 81 12.36 3.96 -14.51
N SER A 82 12.06 2.67 -14.58
CA SER A 82 10.95 2.12 -13.79
C SER A 82 11.19 0.67 -13.38
N ALA A 83 10.71 0.34 -12.18
CA ALA A 83 10.77 -1.00 -11.61
C ALA A 83 9.42 -1.41 -11.02
N LEU A 84 9.07 -2.68 -11.18
CA LEU A 84 7.99 -3.33 -10.45
C LEU A 84 8.54 -4.25 -9.36
N TYR A 85 7.95 -4.12 -8.18
CA TYR A 85 8.25 -4.87 -6.98
C TYR A 85 7.06 -5.75 -6.58
N GLY A 86 7.36 -6.98 -6.23
CA GLY A 86 6.37 -8.01 -5.94
C GLY A 86 6.95 -9.42 -6.07
N GLY A 87 6.17 -10.42 -5.72
CA GLY A 87 6.55 -11.81 -5.91
C GLY A 87 6.31 -12.33 -7.35
N PRO A 88 7.02 -13.37 -7.80
CA PRO A 88 6.76 -14.01 -9.10
C PRO A 88 5.30 -14.48 -9.20
N GLY A 89 4.61 -14.06 -10.28
CA GLY A 89 3.17 -14.33 -10.44
C GLY A 89 2.33 -13.71 -9.33
N TYR A 90 2.78 -12.58 -8.77
CA TYR A 90 2.23 -11.91 -7.60
C TYR A 90 2.37 -12.72 -6.30
N ALA A 91 2.70 -14.01 -6.32
CA ALA A 91 2.72 -14.84 -5.11
C ALA A 91 3.82 -14.40 -4.12
N ARG A 92 3.47 -14.24 -2.83
CA ARG A 92 4.38 -13.92 -1.71
C ARG A 92 4.84 -12.45 -1.56
N THR A 93 4.17 -11.49 -2.19
CA THR A 93 4.38 -10.08 -1.82
C THR A 93 3.87 -9.84 -0.40
N MET A 94 4.74 -9.46 0.52
CA MET A 94 4.31 -8.93 1.83
C MET A 94 3.98 -7.45 1.69
N ALA A 95 2.85 -7.17 1.03
CA ALA A 95 2.25 -5.85 0.94
C ALA A 95 0.73 -5.98 1.07
N GLY A 96 0.06 -4.92 1.47
CA GLY A 96 -1.39 -4.93 1.60
C GLY A 96 -1.97 -3.54 1.69
N VAL A 97 -3.24 -3.43 1.30
CA VAL A 97 -4.03 -2.20 1.40
C VAL A 97 -5.40 -2.55 1.96
N LYS A 98 -5.83 -1.81 2.99
CA LYS A 98 -7.18 -1.90 3.54
C LYS A 98 -7.71 -0.49 3.82
N TYR A 99 -8.98 -0.23 3.55
CA TYR A 99 -9.60 1.04 3.94
C TYR A 99 -11.11 0.94 4.07
N THR A 100 -11.69 1.97 4.66
CA THR A 100 -13.14 2.21 4.70
C THR A 100 -13.44 3.65 4.29
N VAL A 101 -14.47 3.82 3.47
CA VAL A 101 -15.07 5.13 3.14
C VAL A 101 -16.28 5.34 4.04
N GLY A 102 -16.33 6.47 4.75
CA GLY A 102 -17.34 6.73 5.78
C GLY A 102 -17.17 5.85 7.03
N ASN A 103 -18.13 5.88 7.95
CA ASN A 103 -18.06 5.11 9.20
C ASN A 103 -18.40 3.62 9.02
N ASP A 104 -19.28 3.28 8.07
CA ASP A 104 -19.70 1.89 7.74
C ASP A 104 -19.99 1.70 6.24
N GLY A 105 -19.37 2.53 5.40
CA GLY A 105 -19.63 2.56 3.96
C GLY A 105 -18.87 1.46 3.22
N VAL A 106 -18.21 1.84 2.13
CA VAL A 106 -17.47 0.90 1.28
C VAL A 106 -16.18 0.50 1.98
N ARG A 107 -15.91 -0.81 2.01
CA ARG A 107 -14.69 -1.39 2.59
C ARG A 107 -13.88 -2.07 1.52
N PHE A 108 -12.57 -1.96 1.62
CA PHE A 108 -11.62 -2.70 0.81
C PHE A 108 -10.61 -3.39 1.71
N ALA A 109 -10.31 -4.63 1.38
CA ALA A 109 -9.14 -5.34 1.85
C ALA A 109 -8.59 -6.10 0.63
N SER A 110 -7.31 -5.85 0.30
CA SER A 110 -6.64 -6.56 -0.77
C SER A 110 -6.67 -8.07 -0.50
N VAL A 111 -7.18 -8.85 -1.46
CA VAL A 111 -7.23 -10.32 -1.36
C VAL A 111 -6.00 -10.94 -2.00
N ASP A 112 -5.41 -10.22 -2.94
CA ASP A 112 -4.20 -10.60 -3.65
C ASP A 112 -3.12 -9.52 -3.51
N THR A 113 -1.91 -10.03 -3.46
CA THR A 113 -0.62 -9.39 -3.29
C THR A 113 -0.44 -8.14 -4.18
N PRO A 114 -0.40 -6.94 -3.56
CA PRO A 114 -0.22 -5.70 -4.29
C PRO A 114 1.06 -5.71 -5.14
N VAL A 115 1.09 -4.88 -6.17
CA VAL A 115 2.33 -4.53 -6.88
C VAL A 115 2.70 -3.11 -6.56
N ILE A 116 4.00 -2.88 -6.42
CA ILE A 116 4.53 -1.53 -6.24
C ILE A 116 5.34 -1.18 -7.48
N SER A 117 4.97 -0.10 -8.14
CA SER A 117 5.74 0.51 -9.21
C SER A 117 6.50 1.70 -8.66
N VAL A 118 7.78 1.78 -8.97
CA VAL A 118 8.62 2.95 -8.70
C VAL A 118 9.11 3.48 -10.05
N ILE A 119 8.87 4.76 -10.29
CA ILE A 119 9.22 5.46 -11.52
C ILE A 119 10.08 6.65 -11.13
N ASP A 120 11.28 6.71 -11.70
CA ASP A 120 12.19 7.86 -11.62
C ASP A 120 12.24 8.49 -13.01
N ASN A 121 11.77 9.73 -13.13
CA ASN A 121 11.64 10.40 -14.41
C ASN A 121 11.80 11.90 -14.24
N ARG A 122 12.56 12.54 -15.14
CA ARG A 122 12.85 13.99 -15.19
C ARG A 122 11.66 14.97 -15.06
N PHE A 123 10.42 14.49 -15.12
CA PHE A 123 9.21 15.30 -14.98
C PHE A 123 8.50 15.05 -13.66
N VAL A 124 8.33 13.79 -13.29
CA VAL A 124 7.63 13.34 -12.09
C VAL A 124 8.15 11.99 -11.65
N ASP A 125 8.47 11.88 -10.37
CA ASP A 125 8.77 10.62 -9.72
C ASP A 125 7.49 10.06 -9.11
N VAL A 126 7.29 8.74 -9.21
CA VAL A 126 6.05 8.11 -8.76
C VAL A 126 6.34 6.83 -8.01
N VAL A 127 5.76 6.72 -6.82
CA VAL A 127 5.57 5.44 -6.13
C VAL A 127 4.09 5.12 -6.20
N HIS A 128 3.75 3.97 -6.77
CA HIS A 128 2.38 3.55 -7.03
C HIS A 128 2.18 2.15 -6.49
N ILE A 129 1.31 2.02 -5.48
CA ILE A 129 0.97 0.74 -4.86
C ILE A 129 -0.42 0.34 -5.38
N VAL A 130 -0.53 -0.76 -6.11
CA VAL A 130 -1.81 -1.24 -6.67
C VAL A 130 -2.22 -2.54 -6.04
N ALA A 131 -3.46 -2.61 -5.59
CA ALA A 131 -4.08 -3.82 -5.06
C ALA A 131 -5.42 -4.08 -5.75
N LEU A 132 -5.72 -5.35 -5.98
CA LEU A 132 -6.97 -5.77 -6.61
C LEU A 132 -7.75 -6.69 -5.68
N THR A 133 -9.08 -6.62 -5.78
CA THR A 133 -10.01 -7.60 -5.23
C THR A 133 -11.07 -7.91 -6.26
N ALA A 134 -11.46 -9.18 -6.34
CA ALA A 134 -12.61 -9.61 -7.12
C ALA A 134 -13.59 -10.30 -6.18
N ASN A 135 -14.81 -9.76 -6.08
CA ASN A 135 -15.90 -10.43 -5.39
C ASN A 135 -16.62 -11.34 -6.38
N SER A 136 -16.31 -12.64 -6.30
CA SER A 136 -16.90 -13.67 -7.17
C SER A 136 -18.42 -13.83 -7.00
N GLN A 137 -19.00 -13.41 -5.88
CA GLN A 137 -20.44 -13.51 -5.63
C GLN A 137 -21.23 -12.37 -6.27
N SER A 138 -20.71 -11.13 -6.20
CA SER A 138 -21.37 -9.96 -6.79
C SER A 138 -20.93 -9.68 -8.22
N GLY A 139 -19.80 -10.24 -8.66
CA GLY A 139 -19.15 -9.90 -9.92
C GLY A 139 -18.49 -8.51 -9.91
N LEU A 140 -18.43 -7.85 -8.74
CA LEU A 140 -17.75 -6.58 -8.56
C LEU A 140 -16.24 -6.84 -8.47
N GLN A 141 -15.49 -6.24 -9.38
CA GLN A 141 -14.06 -6.09 -9.25
C GLN A 141 -13.76 -4.70 -8.71
N GLN A 142 -12.74 -4.61 -7.88
CA GLN A 142 -12.29 -3.35 -7.32
C GLN A 142 -10.77 -3.28 -7.36
N GLU A 143 -10.27 -2.24 -8.00
CA GLU A 143 -8.86 -1.87 -8.03
C GLU A 143 -8.66 -0.66 -7.12
N VAL A 144 -7.61 -0.72 -6.32
CA VAL A 144 -7.14 0.39 -5.50
C VAL A 144 -5.72 0.68 -5.91
N GLY A 145 -5.39 1.95 -6.05
CA GLY A 145 -3.99 2.31 -5.91
C GLY A 145 -3.75 3.54 -5.07
N ILE A 146 -2.55 3.58 -4.51
CA ILE A 146 -2.04 4.65 -3.68
C ILE A 146 -0.87 5.26 -4.42
N ASP A 147 -1.00 6.55 -4.74
CA ASP A 147 -0.04 7.32 -5.51
C ASP A 147 0.71 8.29 -4.61
N PHE A 148 2.03 8.25 -4.68
CA PHE A 148 2.91 9.27 -4.16
C PHE A 148 3.69 9.87 -5.33
N ILE A 149 3.40 11.13 -5.66
CA ILE A 149 3.96 11.81 -6.83
C ILE A 149 4.85 12.95 -6.35
N ASP A 150 6.08 12.96 -6.85
CA ASP A 150 7.05 14.01 -6.59
C ASP A 150 7.53 14.65 -7.90
N SER A 151 7.01 15.86 -8.15
CA SER A 151 7.44 16.70 -9.28
C SER A 151 8.68 17.56 -8.96
N ARG A 152 9.26 17.45 -7.76
CA ARG A 152 10.43 18.23 -7.31
C ARG A 152 11.71 17.40 -7.23
N HIS A 153 11.65 16.09 -7.49
CA HIS A 153 12.79 15.17 -7.46
C HIS A 153 13.57 15.19 -6.13
N ARG A 154 12.83 15.14 -5.03
CA ARG A 154 13.32 15.08 -3.64
C ARG A 154 13.12 13.71 -2.99
N ALA A 155 12.02 13.03 -3.32
CA ALA A 155 11.62 11.79 -2.68
C ALA A 155 12.41 10.58 -3.22
N LEU A 156 12.64 10.55 -4.52
CA LEU A 156 13.35 9.47 -5.20
C LEU A 156 14.64 9.99 -5.84
N ASN A 157 15.64 9.12 -5.92
CA ASN A 157 16.90 9.32 -6.62
C ASN A 157 17.35 8.05 -7.37
N SER A 158 16.47 7.06 -7.41
CA SER A 158 16.60 5.79 -8.09
C SER A 158 15.23 5.11 -8.13
N ILE A 159 15.11 4.06 -8.93
CA ILE A 159 13.92 3.20 -8.97
C ILE A 159 13.83 2.23 -7.78
N SER A 160 14.69 2.33 -6.77
CA SER A 160 14.68 1.46 -5.58
C SER A 160 13.39 1.65 -4.77
N LEU A 161 12.87 0.57 -4.20
CA LEU A 161 11.71 0.65 -3.32
C LEU A 161 12.02 1.55 -2.11
N PRO A 162 11.21 2.60 -1.82
CA PRO A 162 11.52 3.51 -0.73
C PRO A 162 11.46 2.81 0.63
N GLY A 163 12.52 2.96 1.42
CA GLY A 163 12.55 2.49 2.81
C GLY A 163 11.65 3.28 3.76
N GLU A 164 11.14 4.44 3.32
CA GLU A 164 10.22 5.30 4.06
C GLU A 164 9.51 6.22 3.06
N ILE A 165 8.22 6.47 3.30
CA ILE A 165 7.44 7.52 2.65
C ILE A 165 7.32 8.72 3.60
N LYS A 166 7.94 9.83 3.22
CA LYS A 166 7.86 11.11 3.95
C LYS A 166 6.92 12.06 3.22
N PRO A 167 5.76 12.42 3.81
CA PRO A 167 4.78 13.29 3.15
C PRO A 167 5.34 14.60 2.61
N ALA A 168 6.33 15.18 3.29
CA ALA A 168 6.95 16.45 2.88
C ALA A 168 7.73 16.36 1.56
N ASP A 169 8.17 15.17 1.16
CA ASP A 169 8.97 14.96 -0.04
C ASP A 169 8.09 14.84 -1.29
N TYR A 170 6.85 14.38 -1.14
CA TYR A 170 5.89 14.25 -2.25
C TYR A 170 5.08 15.52 -2.47
N THR A 171 4.82 15.83 -3.74
CA THR A 171 3.96 16.97 -4.15
C THR A 171 2.48 16.64 -4.15
N GLN A 172 2.14 15.36 -4.35
CA GLN A 172 0.78 14.88 -4.31
C GLN A 172 0.76 13.48 -3.70
N MET A 173 -0.24 13.23 -2.87
CA MET A 173 -0.53 11.92 -2.30
C MET A 173 -2.02 11.64 -2.53
N ALA A 174 -2.34 10.54 -3.19
CA ALA A 174 -3.70 10.23 -3.56
C ALA A 174 -4.02 8.74 -3.41
N VAL A 175 -5.29 8.43 -3.22
CA VAL A 175 -5.83 7.09 -3.40
C VAL A 175 -6.80 7.17 -4.57
N TYR A 176 -6.65 6.30 -5.55
CA TYR A 176 -7.70 6.07 -6.53
C TYR A 176 -8.34 4.71 -6.30
N ASN A 177 -9.61 4.63 -6.65
CA ASN A 177 -10.34 3.40 -6.67
C ASN A 177 -11.15 3.28 -7.97
N ALA A 178 -11.12 2.12 -8.58
CA ALA A 178 -12.00 1.77 -9.68
C ALA A 178 -12.86 0.58 -9.28
N PHE A 179 -14.17 0.75 -9.37
CA PHE A 179 -15.17 -0.30 -9.21
C PHE A 179 -15.69 -0.69 -10.58
N THR A 180 -15.66 -1.97 -10.94
CA THR A 180 -16.15 -2.47 -12.23
C THR A 180 -17.02 -3.70 -12.05
N TYR A 181 -18.12 -3.78 -12.82
CA TYR A 181 -18.93 -5.00 -12.93
C TYR A 181 -18.71 -5.62 -14.31
N ALA A 182 -18.09 -6.79 -14.37
CA ALA A 182 -17.87 -7.50 -15.63
C ALA A 182 -19.17 -7.81 -16.39
N SER A 183 -20.31 -7.90 -15.68
CA SER A 183 -21.62 -8.15 -16.28
C SER A 183 -22.28 -6.92 -16.93
N ARG A 184 -21.79 -5.71 -16.64
CA ARG A 184 -22.40 -4.45 -17.11
C ARG A 184 -21.46 -3.61 -17.97
N ASP A 185 -20.16 -3.89 -17.92
CA ASP A 185 -19.10 -3.08 -18.57
C ASP A 185 -19.16 -1.58 -18.19
N ASP A 186 -19.72 -1.29 -17.02
CA ASP A 186 -19.72 0.02 -16.39
C ASP A 186 -18.52 0.14 -15.44
N ALA A 187 -18.12 1.36 -15.11
CA ALA A 187 -17.13 1.62 -14.06
C ALA A 187 -17.46 2.85 -13.22
N LEU A 188 -17.11 2.83 -11.94
CA LEU A 188 -17.04 4.01 -11.09
C LEU A 188 -15.59 4.23 -10.66
N ASN A 189 -15.01 5.35 -11.07
CA ASN A 189 -13.71 5.80 -10.59
C ASN A 189 -13.90 6.82 -9.48
N VAL A 190 -13.19 6.65 -8.38
CA VAL A 190 -13.20 7.51 -7.21
C VAL A 190 -11.76 7.94 -6.92
N LYS A 191 -11.49 9.25 -6.94
CA LYS A 191 -10.20 9.82 -6.57
C LYS A 191 -10.31 10.47 -5.20
N MET A 192 -9.31 10.23 -4.38
CA MET A 192 -9.24 10.68 -3.00
C MET A 192 -7.89 11.35 -2.77
N THR A 193 -7.89 12.46 -2.05
CA THR A 193 -6.66 13.14 -1.64
C THR A 193 -6.28 12.66 -0.26
N ILE A 194 -5.04 12.23 -0.05
CA ILE A 194 -4.54 11.86 1.28
C ILE A 194 -4.32 13.14 2.08
N ASP A 195 -5.07 13.29 3.17
CA ASP A 195 -5.03 14.44 4.07
C ASP A 195 -3.95 14.27 5.15
N SER A 196 -3.75 13.04 5.61
CA SER A 196 -2.71 12.70 6.58
C SER A 196 -2.18 11.29 6.35
N LEU A 197 -0.89 11.13 6.65
CA LEU A 197 -0.17 9.87 6.56
C LEU A 197 0.70 9.75 7.81
N THR A 198 0.49 8.70 8.60
CA THR A 198 1.21 8.46 9.84
C THR A 198 1.84 7.08 9.81
N PRO A 199 3.15 6.95 10.09
CA PRO A 199 3.76 5.64 10.28
C PRO A 199 2.99 4.85 11.33
N SER A 200 2.53 3.66 10.96
CA SER A 200 1.97 2.73 11.92
C SER A 200 3.11 1.90 12.51
N LEU A 201 3.19 1.79 13.82
CA LEU A 201 4.21 0.96 14.47
C LEU A 201 4.10 -0.48 13.93
N PRO A 202 5.23 -1.12 13.56
CA PRO A 202 5.21 -2.55 13.26
C PRO A 202 4.61 -3.26 14.45
N VAL A 203 3.49 -3.96 14.27
CA VAL A 203 3.03 -4.89 15.29
C VAL A 203 4.12 -5.96 15.37
N PRO A 204 4.78 -6.17 16.54
CA PRO A 204 5.82 -7.18 16.63
C PRO A 204 5.25 -8.52 16.17
N GLU A 205 5.94 -9.18 15.27
CA GLU A 205 5.50 -10.50 14.83
C GLU A 205 5.44 -11.45 16.04
N PRO A 206 4.57 -12.47 16.03
CA PRO A 206 4.47 -13.46 17.10
C PRO A 206 5.83 -14.05 17.50
N GLU A 207 6.74 -14.23 16.55
CA GLU A 207 8.11 -14.69 16.78
C GLU A 207 8.94 -13.69 17.61
N GLY A 208 8.71 -12.38 17.43
CA GLY A 208 9.34 -11.33 18.24
C GLY A 208 8.93 -11.44 19.72
N TYR A 209 7.65 -11.73 19.97
CA TYR A 209 7.18 -12.04 21.33
C TYR A 209 7.77 -13.34 21.85
N ALA A 210 7.87 -14.38 21.01
CA ALA A 210 8.47 -15.65 21.40
C ALA A 210 9.96 -15.49 21.75
N MET A 211 10.71 -14.71 20.98
CA MET A 211 12.13 -14.42 21.25
C MET A 211 12.32 -13.56 22.50
N LEU A 212 11.45 -12.56 22.71
CA LEU A 212 11.46 -11.77 23.94
C LEU A 212 11.16 -12.65 25.17
N LEU A 213 10.13 -13.50 25.08
CA LEU A 213 9.77 -14.43 26.14
C LEU A 213 10.87 -15.47 26.39
N ALA A 214 11.51 -15.99 25.33
CA ALA A 214 12.65 -16.89 25.45
C ALA A 214 13.84 -16.19 26.13
N GLY A 215 14.15 -14.94 25.76
CA GLY A 215 15.19 -14.13 26.38
C GLY A 215 14.91 -13.87 27.87
N LEU A 216 13.67 -13.52 28.22
CA LEU A 216 13.24 -13.34 29.61
C LEU A 216 13.29 -14.65 30.41
N GLY A 217 12.91 -15.77 29.80
CA GLY A 217 13.03 -17.11 30.38
C GLY A 217 14.48 -17.46 30.71
N LEU A 218 15.41 -17.15 29.79
CA LEU A 218 16.84 -17.40 30.00
C LEU A 218 17.39 -16.57 31.16
N LEU A 219 17.01 -15.28 31.25
CA LEU A 219 17.43 -14.38 32.34
C LEU A 219 16.90 -14.83 33.71
N THR A 220 15.67 -15.35 33.78
CA THR A 220 15.09 -15.87 35.03
C THR A 220 15.77 -17.15 35.50
N VAL A 221 16.19 -18.04 34.58
CA VAL A 221 16.98 -19.23 34.92
C VAL A 221 18.37 -18.84 35.44
N LEU A 222 19.05 -17.90 34.76
CA LEU A 222 20.39 -17.47 35.15
C LEU A 222 20.42 -16.77 36.52
N THR A 223 19.41 -15.95 36.83
CA THR A 223 19.30 -15.28 38.14
C THR A 223 19.00 -16.28 39.26
N ARG A 224 18.15 -17.30 39.03
CA ARG A 224 17.91 -18.37 40.02
C ARG A 224 19.17 -19.17 40.33
N HIS A 225 19.97 -19.51 39.32
CA HIS A 225 21.24 -20.23 39.55
C HIS A 225 22.27 -19.41 40.31
N LYS A 226 22.26 -18.08 40.18
CA LYS A 226 23.17 -17.20 40.90
C LYS A 226 22.82 -17.12 42.39
N VAL A 227 21.53 -16.93 42.71
CA VAL A 227 21.04 -16.91 44.10
C VAL A 227 21.25 -18.25 44.81
N ALA A 228 21.06 -19.38 44.11
CA ALA A 228 21.31 -20.70 44.71
C ALA A 228 22.78 -20.94 45.07
N ARG A 229 23.73 -20.37 44.31
CA ARG A 229 25.16 -20.47 44.61
C ARG A 229 25.61 -19.55 45.75
N ASP A 230 24.96 -18.41 45.93
CA ASP A 230 25.27 -17.47 47.02
C ASP A 230 24.69 -17.92 48.38
N VAL A 231 23.86 -18.96 48.43
CA VAL A 231 23.31 -19.55 49.67
C VAL A 231 24.18 -20.71 50.20
N GLU A 232 25.11 -21.23 49.40
CA GLU A 232 26.03 -22.33 49.79
C GLU A 232 27.44 -21.84 50.20
N ALA A 233 27.65 -20.53 50.31
CA ALA A 233 28.90 -19.91 50.79
C ALA A 233 28.69 -19.26 52.16
#